data_AF-A0A8J3J081-F1
#
_entry.id   AF-A0A8J3J081-F1
#
_cell.length_a   1.000
_cell.length_b   1.000
_cell.length_c   1.000
_cell.angle_alpha   90.00
_cell.angle_beta   90.00
_cell.angle_gamma   90.00
#
_symmetry.space_group_name_H-M   'P 1'
#
loop_
_entity.id
_entity.type
_entity.pdbx_description
1 polymer ?
#
loop_
_entity_poly.entity_id
_entity_poly.type
_entity_poly.pdbx_seq_one_letter_code
_entity_poly.pdbx_strand_id
1 'polypeptide(L)'
;MSKRASQVKLTERQQAELVQITRRHRSEQQQVLRARIILAAAQGHSNAQIARQFAINVDTARLWRDRWVSLQEIDLDTLSGADRLCDAPRPGAPPRITAEQRCQIAALACEAPMKYGRTISQWTGREIATEVKARGIVSEISPRHAAYLLKKGGCNPTGSDIG
;
A
#
# COMPACT_ATOMS: atom_id res chain seq x y z
N MET A 1 -19.68 -12.13 -22.08
CA MET A 1 -19.87 -13.53 -21.60
C MET A 1 -19.87 -13.54 -20.09
N SER A 2 -20.85 -14.18 -19.44
CA SER A 2 -20.95 -14.19 -17.98
C SER A 2 -19.92 -15.17 -17.40
N LYS A 3 -18.88 -14.66 -16.73
CA LYS A 3 -17.87 -15.50 -16.04
C LYS A 3 -18.57 -16.27 -14.92
N ARG A 4 -18.47 -17.62 -14.91
CA ARG A 4 -18.98 -18.45 -13.81
C ARG A 4 -18.33 -18.02 -12.50
N ALA A 5 -19.11 -17.97 -11.43
CA ALA A 5 -18.61 -17.62 -10.11
C ALA A 5 -17.65 -18.71 -9.61
N SER A 6 -16.49 -18.29 -9.12
CA SER A 6 -15.47 -19.18 -8.56
C SER A 6 -16.04 -20.01 -7.40
N GLN A 7 -15.81 -21.32 -7.38
CA GLN A 7 -16.30 -22.16 -6.28
C GLN A 7 -15.44 -21.93 -5.04
N VAL A 8 -16.07 -21.62 -3.91
CA VAL A 8 -15.38 -21.51 -2.61
C VAL A 8 -15.49 -22.84 -1.89
N LYS A 9 -14.36 -23.49 -1.66
CA LYS A 9 -14.26 -24.68 -0.78
C LYS A 9 -13.52 -24.26 0.48
N LEU A 10 -14.12 -24.49 1.64
CA LEU A 10 -13.52 -24.17 2.93
C LEU A 10 -13.12 -25.46 3.64
N THR A 11 -11.93 -25.48 4.21
CA THR A 11 -11.59 -26.48 5.22
C THR A 11 -12.30 -26.15 6.54
N GLU A 12 -12.41 -27.13 7.44
CA GLU A 12 -13.01 -26.90 8.76
C GLU A 12 -12.30 -25.78 9.54
N ARG A 13 -10.96 -25.75 9.49
CA ARG A 13 -10.16 -24.67 10.09
C ARG A 13 -10.50 -23.30 9.49
N GLN A 14 -10.54 -23.19 8.16
CA GLN A 14 -10.88 -21.93 7.48
C GLN A 14 -12.31 -21.47 7.81
N GLN A 15 -13.27 -22.40 7.83
CA GLN A 15 -14.64 -22.09 8.20
C GLN A 15 -14.75 -21.62 9.64
N ALA A 16 -14.08 -22.30 10.59
CA ALA A 16 -14.07 -21.92 12.00
C ALA A 16 -13.49 -20.50 12.20
N GLU A 17 -12.38 -20.17 11.53
CA GLU A 17 -11.77 -18.85 11.61
C GLU A 17 -12.67 -17.75 11.06
N LEU A 18 -13.29 -17.97 9.89
CA LEU A 18 -14.26 -17.03 9.33
C LEU A 18 -15.46 -16.80 10.27
N VAL A 19 -15.99 -17.87 10.86
CA VAL A 19 -17.06 -17.76 11.86
C VAL A 19 -16.61 -16.96 13.08
N GLN A 20 -15.39 -17.18 13.58
CA GLN A 20 -14.84 -16.39 14.69
C GLN A 20 -14.74 -14.90 14.34
N ILE A 21 -14.27 -14.56 13.13
CA ILE A 21 -14.19 -13.17 12.67
C ILE A 21 -15.57 -12.50 12.70
N THR A 22 -16.63 -13.21 12.29
CA THR A 22 -17.99 -12.66 12.31
C THR A 22 -18.57 -12.43 13.70
N ARG A 23 -18.06 -13.12 14.73
CA ARG A 23 -18.53 -13.04 16.12
C ARG A 23 -17.72 -12.07 16.98
N ARG A 24 -16.49 -11.76 16.60
CA ARG A 24 -15.55 -10.97 17.40
C ARG A 24 -15.97 -9.49 17.46
N HIS A 25 -16.10 -8.96 18.67
CA HIS A 25 -16.65 -7.63 18.95
C HIS A 25 -15.76 -6.45 18.47
N ARG A 26 -14.46 -6.68 18.23
CA ARG A 26 -13.51 -5.66 17.75
C ARG A 26 -13.12 -5.81 16.27
N SER A 27 -13.72 -6.74 15.53
CA SER A 27 -13.43 -6.86 14.09
C SER A 27 -13.95 -5.63 13.36
N GLU A 28 -13.18 -5.13 12.39
CA GLU A 28 -13.67 -4.08 11.51
C GLU A 28 -14.93 -4.57 10.78
N GLN A 29 -15.98 -3.75 10.73
CA GLN A 29 -17.27 -4.12 10.12
C GLN A 29 -17.10 -4.62 8.68
N GLN A 30 -16.13 -4.07 7.95
CA GLN A 30 -15.77 -4.50 6.60
C GLN A 30 -15.24 -5.94 6.57
N GLN A 31 -14.36 -6.34 7.49
CA GLN A 31 -13.89 -7.72 7.58
C GLN A 31 -15.02 -8.69 7.90
N VAL A 32 -15.95 -8.31 8.79
CA VAL A 32 -17.14 -9.12 9.13
C VAL A 32 -18.02 -9.35 7.89
N LEU A 33 -18.30 -8.29 7.13
CA LEU A 33 -19.07 -8.38 5.90
C LEU A 33 -18.39 -9.29 4.88
N ARG A 34 -17.07 -9.14 4.69
CA ARG A 34 -16.29 -9.96 3.76
C ARG A 34 -16.28 -11.42 4.18
N ALA A 35 -16.12 -11.74 5.47
CA ALA A 35 -16.23 -13.10 5.99
C ALA A 35 -17.61 -13.71 5.71
N ARG A 36 -18.70 -12.94 5.91
CA ARG A 36 -20.07 -13.38 5.58
C ARG A 36 -20.26 -13.68 4.09
N ILE A 37 -19.66 -12.87 3.21
CA ILE A 37 -19.65 -13.14 1.76
C ILE A 37 -19.00 -14.50 1.46
N ILE A 38 -17.84 -14.79 2.06
CA ILE A 38 -17.13 -16.06 1.82
C ILE A 38 -17.91 -17.25 2.37
N LEU A 39 -18.47 -17.15 3.57
CA LEU A 39 -19.28 -18.20 4.18
C LEU A 39 -20.53 -18.50 3.33
N ALA A 40 -21.25 -17.47 2.86
CA ALA A 40 -22.41 -17.65 2.00
C ALA A 40 -22.00 -18.24 0.63
N ALA A 41 -20.84 -17.86 0.09
CA ALA A 41 -20.32 -18.44 -1.14
C ALA A 41 -19.99 -19.94 -0.99
N ALA A 42 -19.43 -20.34 0.15
CA ALA A 42 -19.16 -21.75 0.47
C ALA A 42 -20.43 -22.59 0.64
N GLN A 43 -21.53 -21.96 1.07
CA GLN A 43 -22.87 -22.57 1.12
C GLN A 43 -23.55 -22.70 -0.25
N GLY A 44 -22.89 -22.28 -1.34
CA GLY A 44 -23.39 -22.40 -2.70
C GLY A 44 -24.23 -21.21 -3.19
N HIS A 45 -24.32 -20.12 -2.42
CA HIS A 45 -25.03 -18.93 -2.88
C HIS A 45 -24.32 -18.26 -4.07
N SER A 46 -25.10 -17.80 -5.05
CA SER A 46 -24.62 -16.98 -6.17
C SER A 46 -24.26 -15.55 -5.72
N ASN A 47 -23.42 -14.85 -6.48
CA ASN A 47 -23.06 -13.45 -6.19
C ASN A 47 -24.30 -12.54 -6.09
N ALA A 48 -25.34 -12.80 -6.90
CA ALA A 48 -26.59 -12.04 -6.87
C ALA A 48 -27.44 -12.33 -5.62
N GLN A 49 -27.42 -13.55 -5.09
CA GLN A 49 -28.08 -13.87 -3.82
C GLN A 49 -27.36 -13.19 -2.65
N ILE A 50 -26.03 -13.27 -2.61
CA ILE A 50 -25.20 -12.62 -1.59
C ILE A 50 -25.39 -11.11 -1.61
N ALA A 51 -25.38 -10.50 -2.80
CA ALA A 51 -25.58 -9.07 -2.98
C ALA A 51 -26.91 -8.60 -2.38
N ARG A 52 -27.99 -9.32 -2.66
CA ARG A 52 -29.32 -9.04 -2.09
C ARG A 52 -29.35 -9.25 -0.57
N GLN A 53 -28.77 -10.33 -0.09
CA GLN A 53 -28.77 -10.69 1.33
C GLN A 53 -28.06 -9.66 2.20
N PHE A 54 -26.94 -9.10 1.72
CA PHE A 54 -26.12 -8.15 2.49
C PHE A 54 -26.24 -6.70 2.01
N ALA A 55 -27.17 -6.40 1.09
CA ALA A 55 -27.37 -5.07 0.51
C ALA A 55 -26.08 -4.43 -0.04
N ILE A 56 -25.33 -5.21 -0.84
CA ILE A 56 -24.07 -4.77 -1.49
C ILE A 56 -24.14 -4.89 -3.01
N ASN A 57 -23.18 -4.30 -3.71
CA ASN A 57 -23.00 -4.54 -5.13
C ASN A 57 -22.53 -5.98 -5.39
N VAL A 58 -23.06 -6.60 -6.45
CA VAL A 58 -22.65 -7.91 -6.98
C VAL A 58 -21.14 -7.97 -7.24
N ASP A 59 -20.53 -6.87 -7.69
CA ASP A 59 -19.09 -6.80 -7.93
C ASP A 59 -18.28 -6.89 -6.63
N THR A 60 -18.81 -6.39 -5.51
CA THR A 60 -18.18 -6.57 -4.19
C THR A 60 -18.18 -8.05 -3.80
N ALA A 61 -19.31 -8.75 -3.97
CA ALA A 61 -19.38 -10.19 -3.71
C ALA A 61 -18.42 -10.99 -4.62
N ARG A 62 -18.34 -10.62 -5.91
CA ARG A 62 -17.41 -11.24 -6.87
C ARG A 62 -15.96 -11.02 -6.47
N LEU A 63 -15.57 -9.78 -6.15
CA LEU A 63 -14.21 -9.40 -5.77
C LEU A 63 -13.70 -10.25 -4.61
N TRP A 64 -14.47 -10.31 -3.52
CA TRP A 64 -14.03 -11.02 -2.32
C TRP A 64 -14.00 -12.53 -2.52
N ARG A 65 -14.95 -13.07 -3.28
CA ARG A 65 -14.95 -14.49 -3.67
C ARG A 65 -13.70 -14.86 -4.47
N ASP A 66 -13.41 -14.10 -5.53
CA ASP A 66 -12.25 -14.35 -6.39
C ASP A 66 -10.94 -14.19 -5.60
N ARG A 67 -10.88 -13.16 -4.74
CA ARG A 67 -9.72 -12.93 -3.87
C ARG A 67 -9.49 -14.08 -2.88
N TRP A 68 -10.54 -14.57 -2.22
CA TRP A 68 -10.43 -15.69 -1.30
C TRP A 68 -9.90 -16.94 -2.01
N VAL A 69 -10.48 -17.28 -3.16
CA VAL A 69 -10.05 -18.43 -3.98
C VAL A 69 -8.60 -18.27 -4.41
N SER A 70 -8.15 -17.07 -4.80
CA SER A 70 -6.76 -16.84 -5.20
C SER A 70 -5.74 -17.02 -4.07
N LEU A 71 -6.18 -16.91 -2.81
CA LEU A 71 -5.31 -17.02 -1.63
C LEU A 71 -5.51 -18.35 -0.89
N GLN A 72 -6.47 -19.18 -1.28
CA GLN A 72 -6.91 -20.34 -0.51
C GLN A 72 -5.81 -21.38 -0.28
N GLU A 73 -4.87 -21.49 -1.23
CA GLU A 73 -3.75 -22.45 -1.20
C GLU A 73 -2.64 -22.06 -0.21
N ILE A 74 -2.61 -20.81 0.24
CA ILE A 74 -1.70 -20.36 1.28
C ILE A 74 -2.20 -20.96 2.60
N ASP A 75 -1.29 -21.43 3.47
CA ASP A 75 -1.68 -21.95 4.78
C ASP A 75 -2.14 -20.83 5.73
N LEU A 76 -3.01 -21.16 6.69
CA LEU A 76 -3.53 -20.19 7.67
C LEU A 76 -2.47 -19.67 8.63
N ASP A 77 -1.44 -20.47 8.93
CA ASP A 77 -0.33 -20.07 9.80
C ASP A 77 0.59 -19.06 9.09
N THR A 78 0.60 -19.05 7.74
CA THR A 78 1.32 -18.06 6.92
C THR A 78 0.49 -16.81 6.66
N LEU A 79 -0.80 -16.98 6.35
CA LEU A 79 -1.72 -15.89 6.05
C LEU A 79 -3.08 -16.16 6.68
N SER A 80 -3.34 -15.48 7.79
CA SER A 80 -4.58 -15.65 8.56
C SER A 80 -5.82 -15.29 7.72
N GLY A 81 -6.98 -15.83 8.10
CA GLY A 81 -8.26 -15.47 7.52
C GLY A 81 -8.56 -13.98 7.63
N ALA A 82 -8.13 -13.32 8.72
CA ALA A 82 -8.28 -11.88 8.87
C ALA A 82 -7.44 -11.10 7.84
N ASP A 83 -6.19 -11.50 7.64
CA ASP A 83 -5.29 -10.84 6.68
C ASP A 83 -5.76 -11.02 5.23
N ARG A 84 -6.33 -12.18 4.89
CA ARG A 84 -6.97 -12.41 3.58
C ARG A 84 -8.11 -11.44 3.31
N LEU A 85 -8.81 -11.01 4.37
CA LEU A 85 -9.95 -10.11 4.31
C LEU A 85 -9.58 -8.63 4.45
N CYS A 86 -8.30 -8.30 4.68
CA CYS A 86 -7.80 -6.92 4.69
C CYS A 86 -7.72 -6.34 3.26
N ASP A 87 -7.79 -5.02 3.12
CA ASP A 87 -7.50 -4.38 1.83
C ASP A 87 -6.04 -4.67 1.43
N ALA A 88 -5.80 -4.88 0.13
CA ALA A 88 -4.43 -4.90 -0.36
C ALA A 88 -3.77 -3.53 -0.10
N PRO A 89 -2.47 -3.48 0.19
CA PRO A 89 -1.74 -2.21 0.26
C PRO A 89 -2.04 -1.40 -1.00
N ARG A 90 -2.63 -0.22 -0.82
CA ARG A 90 -2.96 0.63 -1.97
C ARG A 90 -1.65 1.09 -2.59
N PRO A 91 -1.40 0.84 -3.89
CA PRO A 91 -0.27 1.47 -4.55
C PRO A 91 -0.48 2.98 -4.43
N GLY A 92 0.42 3.64 -3.71
CA GLY A 92 0.40 5.10 -3.61
C GLY A 92 0.54 5.72 -4.99
N ALA A 93 0.32 7.04 -5.09
CA ALA A 93 0.61 7.75 -6.32
C ALA A 93 2.07 7.50 -6.73
N PRO A 94 2.36 7.20 -8.01
CA PRO A 94 3.73 7.00 -8.47
C PRO A 94 4.56 8.23 -8.12
N PRO A 95 5.80 8.05 -7.62
CA PRO A 95 6.62 9.17 -7.22
C PRO A 95 6.95 10.04 -8.44
N ARG A 96 6.73 11.35 -8.33
CA ARG A 96 7.06 12.32 -9.40
C ARG A 96 8.56 12.47 -9.65
N ILE A 97 9.38 12.10 -8.65
CA ILE A 97 10.83 12.09 -8.72
C ILE A 97 11.27 10.64 -8.57
N THR A 98 11.93 10.10 -9.59
CA THR A 98 12.39 8.71 -9.63
C THR A 98 13.48 8.45 -8.58
N ALA A 99 13.76 7.17 -8.31
CA ALA A 99 14.85 6.80 -7.41
C ALA A 99 16.21 7.29 -7.94
N GLU A 100 16.44 7.18 -9.26
CA GLU A 100 17.64 7.68 -9.92
C GLU A 100 17.82 9.18 -9.74
N GLN A 101 16.77 9.96 -9.98
CA GLN A 101 16.79 11.41 -9.80
C GLN A 101 17.09 11.78 -8.33
N ARG A 102 16.56 11.01 -7.36
CA ARG A 102 16.91 11.20 -5.93
C ARG A 102 18.38 10.93 -5.66
N CYS A 103 18.95 9.87 -6.24
CA CYS A 103 20.37 9.57 -6.10
C CYS A 103 21.24 10.69 -6.68
N GLN A 104 20.89 11.22 -7.86
CA GLN A 104 21.59 12.34 -8.47
C GLN A 104 21.52 13.62 -7.62
N ILE A 105 20.34 13.93 -7.05
CA ILE A 105 20.16 15.06 -6.14
C ILE A 105 20.99 14.88 -4.86
N ALA A 106 21.02 13.66 -4.30
CA ALA A 106 21.80 13.34 -3.10
C ALA A 106 23.31 13.47 -3.36
N ALA A 107 23.81 12.95 -4.49
CA ALA A 107 25.20 13.09 -4.89
C ALA A 107 25.61 14.57 -5.01
N LEU A 108 24.77 15.38 -5.69
CA LEU A 108 24.98 16.82 -5.79
C LEU A 108 25.04 17.49 -4.42
N ALA A 109 24.15 17.11 -3.51
CA ALA A 109 24.08 17.67 -2.16
C ALA A 109 25.33 17.36 -1.30
N CYS A 110 26.03 16.26 -1.59
CA CYS A 110 27.27 15.90 -0.92
C CYS A 110 28.49 16.69 -1.43
N GLU A 111 28.35 17.41 -2.55
CA GLU A 111 29.42 18.22 -3.11
C GLU A 111 29.36 19.67 -2.60
N ALA A 112 30.51 20.35 -2.51
CA ALA A 112 30.52 21.74 -2.06
C ALA A 112 29.90 22.67 -3.13
N PRO A 113 28.96 23.57 -2.77
CA PRO A 113 28.36 24.53 -3.71
C PRO A 113 29.39 25.40 -4.46
N MET A 114 30.54 25.67 -3.83
CA MET A 114 31.65 26.41 -4.43
C MET A 114 32.21 25.75 -5.70
N LYS A 115 32.16 24.40 -5.80
CA LYS A 115 32.54 23.68 -7.03
C LYS A 115 31.68 24.06 -8.24
N TYR A 116 30.52 24.66 -7.97
CA TYR A 116 29.53 25.05 -8.96
C TYR A 116 29.35 26.57 -9.04
N GLY A 117 30.38 27.33 -8.66
CA GLY A 117 30.41 28.79 -8.79
C GLY A 117 29.48 29.52 -7.82
N ARG A 118 28.97 28.85 -6.78
CA ARG A 118 28.14 29.48 -5.74
C ARG A 118 29.02 30.01 -4.61
N THR A 119 28.72 31.21 -4.12
CA THR A 119 29.43 31.85 -2.99
C THR A 119 29.00 31.35 -1.61
N ILE A 120 28.19 30.30 -1.56
CA ILE A 120 27.61 29.74 -0.32
C ILE A 120 28.43 28.54 0.17
N SER A 121 28.54 28.38 1.48
CA SER A 121 29.24 27.25 2.10
C SER A 121 28.39 25.98 2.19
N GLN A 122 27.06 26.10 2.14
CA GLN A 122 26.13 24.99 2.23
C GLN A 122 25.00 25.15 1.21
N TRP A 123 24.51 24.02 0.71
CA TRP A 123 23.37 24.00 -0.19
C TRP A 123 22.10 24.51 0.50
N THR A 124 21.44 25.50 -0.12
CA THR A 124 20.08 25.88 0.25
C THR A 124 19.07 25.24 -0.70
N GLY A 125 17.82 25.13 -0.28
CA GLY A 125 16.76 24.57 -1.13
C GLY A 125 16.57 25.31 -2.46
N ARG A 126 16.79 26.64 -2.49
CA ARG A 126 16.70 27.43 -3.73
C ARG A 126 17.84 27.10 -4.69
N GLU A 127 19.04 26.96 -4.14
CA GLU A 127 20.27 26.76 -4.89
C GLU A 127 20.30 25.37 -5.51
N ILE A 128 19.92 24.34 -4.75
CA ILE A 128 19.75 22.99 -5.29
C ILE A 128 18.62 22.91 -6.29
N ALA A 129 17.47 23.54 -6.04
CA ALA A 129 16.40 23.55 -7.03
C ALA A 129 16.84 24.18 -8.35
N THR A 130 17.69 25.21 -8.30
CA THR A 130 18.23 25.85 -9.50
C THR A 130 19.22 24.93 -10.21
N GLU A 131 20.12 24.32 -9.46
CA GLU A 131 21.19 23.48 -10.01
C GLU A 131 20.67 22.17 -10.61
N VAL A 132 19.75 21.49 -9.91
CA VAL A 132 19.13 20.24 -10.38
C VAL A 132 18.30 20.46 -11.65
N LYS A 133 17.66 21.64 -11.78
CA LYS A 133 16.99 22.04 -13.03
C LYS A 133 17.98 22.37 -14.14
N ALA A 134 19.06 23.10 -13.84
CA ALA A 134 20.08 23.46 -14.82
C ALA A 134 20.75 22.23 -15.45
N ARG A 135 20.89 21.14 -14.68
CA ARG A 135 21.43 19.85 -15.16
C ARG A 135 20.39 18.95 -15.83
N GLY A 136 19.13 19.37 -15.90
CA GLY A 136 18.04 18.55 -16.46
C GLY A 136 17.70 17.30 -15.63
N ILE A 137 18.14 17.22 -14.36
CA ILE A 137 17.84 16.09 -13.48
C ILE A 137 16.34 16.03 -13.18
N VAL A 138 15.70 17.20 -12.97
CA VAL A 138 14.24 17.33 -12.87
C VAL A 138 13.77 18.52 -13.72
N SER A 139 12.60 18.42 -14.34
CA SER A 139 12.02 19.53 -15.11
C SER A 139 11.56 20.68 -14.21
N GLU A 140 10.87 20.35 -13.11
CA GLU A 140 10.41 21.32 -12.12
C GLU A 140 10.50 20.78 -10.70
N ILE A 141 11.00 21.62 -9.79
CA ILE A 141 11.03 21.33 -8.36
C ILE A 141 10.94 22.65 -7.57
N SER A 142 10.13 22.66 -6.51
CA SER A 142 10.06 23.82 -5.62
C SER A 142 11.26 23.86 -4.67
N PRO A 143 11.76 25.04 -4.28
CA PRO A 143 12.84 25.16 -3.30
C PRO A 143 12.56 24.45 -1.97
N ARG A 144 11.28 24.43 -1.54
CA ARG A 144 10.84 23.71 -0.34
C ARG A 144 10.96 22.20 -0.50
N HIS A 145 10.57 21.66 -1.66
CA HIS A 145 10.69 20.24 -1.94
C HIS A 145 12.16 19.82 -2.10
N ALA A 146 12.98 20.64 -2.75
CA ALA A 146 14.43 20.44 -2.80
C ALA A 146 15.04 20.39 -1.39
N ALA A 147 14.73 21.37 -0.52
CA ALA A 147 15.18 21.34 0.87
C ALA A 147 14.68 20.11 1.65
N TYR A 148 13.44 19.67 1.40
CA TYR A 148 12.91 18.45 1.99
C TYR A 148 13.70 17.21 1.58
N LEU A 149 14.08 17.10 0.30
CA LEU A 149 14.89 15.99 -0.21
C LEU A 149 16.27 15.96 0.47
N LEU A 150 16.88 17.11 0.73
CA LEU A 150 18.15 17.19 1.48
C LEU A 150 18.00 16.73 2.92
N LYS A 151 16.95 17.20 3.60
CA LYS A 151 16.70 16.86 5.00
C LYS A 151 16.45 15.35 5.18
N LYS A 152 15.88 14.69 4.18
CA LYS A 152 15.59 13.25 4.22
C LYS A 152 16.75 12.37 3.70
N GLY A 153 17.76 12.97 3.08
CA GLY A 153 18.99 12.30 2.63
C GLY A 153 20.09 12.24 3.69
N GLY A 154 19.97 13.00 4.77
CA GLY A 154 20.79 12.81 5.96
C GLY A 154 20.30 11.59 6.74
N CYS A 155 21.16 10.60 6.96
CA CYS A 155 21.03 9.77 8.14
C CYS A 155 20.80 10.70 9.33
N ASN A 156 19.62 10.67 9.95
CA ASN A 156 19.47 11.22 11.29
C ASN A 156 19.99 10.14 12.24
N PRO A 157 21.16 10.31 12.89
CA PRO A 157 21.43 9.57 14.11
C PRO A 157 20.63 10.27 15.22
N THR A 158 19.33 10.04 15.23
CA THR A 158 18.53 10.21 16.45
C THR A 158 17.95 8.84 16.78
N GLY A 159 18.86 7.90 17.03
CA GLY A 159 18.64 6.95 18.09
C GLY A 159 18.83 7.73 19.39
N SER A 160 17.73 8.13 20.01
CA SER A 160 17.75 8.44 21.43
C SER A 160 17.94 7.10 22.14
N ASP A 161 19.19 6.80 22.43
CA ASP A 161 19.56 5.92 23.53
C ASP A 161 19.45 6.78 24.80
N ILE A 162 18.38 6.55 25.55
CA ILE A 162 18.24 6.96 26.95
C ILE A 162 17.39 5.87 27.60
N GLY A 163 18.00 5.25 28.61
CA GLY A 163 17.51 4.07 29.34
C GLY A 163 16.28 4.29 30.20
#